data_AF-X1LR94-F1
#
_entry.id   AF-X1LR94-F1
#
_cell.length_a   1.000
_cell.length_b   1.000
_cell.length_c   1.000
_cell.angle_alpha   90.00
_cell.angle_beta   90.00
_cell.angle_gamma   90.00
#
_symmetry.space_group_name_H-M   'P 1'
#
loop_
_entity.id
_entity.type
_entity.pdbx_description
1 polymer ?
#
loop_
_entity_poly.entity_id
_entity_poly.type
_entity_poly.pdbx_seq_one_letter_code
_entity_poly.pdbx_strand_id
1 'polypeptide(L)' 'DPKDKDRFNLELFRYGIVTGFEARLKRKDGSPFWVSIISAARLGAGDFELVNFFADITRRKEEEIKGEAGKLEVG' A
#
# COMPACT_ATOMS: atom_id res chain seq x y z
N ASP A 1 -3.52 6.16 -6.08
CA ASP A 1 -3.30 7.11 -7.20
C ASP A 1 -3.00 6.32 -8.48
N PRO A 2 -3.36 6.75 -9.71
CA PRO A 2 -2.89 6.11 -10.94
C PRO A 2 -1.38 5.83 -10.95
N LYS A 3 -0.57 6.76 -10.43
CA LYS A 3 0.89 6.60 -10.32
C LYS A 3 1.29 5.49 -9.35
N ASP A 4 0.55 5.31 -8.24
CA ASP A 4 0.81 4.22 -7.30
C ASP A 4 0.57 2.86 -7.96
N LYS A 5 -0.48 2.75 -8.79
CA LYS A 5 -0.80 1.51 -9.49
C LYS A 5 0.33 1.12 -10.45
N ASP A 6 0.83 2.09 -11.22
CA ASP A 6 1.89 1.85 -12.19
C ASP A 6 3.20 1.48 -11.51
N ARG A 7 3.56 2.17 -10.42
CA ARG A 7 4.74 1.82 -9.60
C ARG A 7 4.63 0.42 -9.01
N PHE A 8 3.48 0.08 -8.41
CA PHE A 8 3.23 -1.23 -7.84
C PHE A 8 3.37 -2.35 -8.89
N ASN A 9 2.76 -2.18 -10.06
CA ASN A 9 2.85 -3.15 -11.15
C ASN A 9 4.27 -3.32 -11.65
N LEU A 10 5.03 -2.22 -11.77
CA LEU A 10 6.42 -2.27 -12.20
C LEU A 10 7.29 -3.05 -11.22
N GLU A 11 7.14 -2.80 -9.91
CA GLU A 11 7.87 -3.51 -8.86
C GLU A 11 7.51 -5.00 -8.84
N LEU A 12 6.22 -5.32 -8.90
CA LEU A 12 5.74 -6.71 -8.90
C LEU A 12 6.22 -7.48 -10.14
N PHE A 13 6.15 -6.86 -11.32
CA PHE A 13 6.62 -7.48 -12.57
C PHE A 13 8.14 -7.68 -12.57
N ARG A 14 8.89 -6.71 -12.04
CA ARG A 14 10.36 -6.75 -12.05
C ARG A 14 10.93 -7.74 -11.03
N TYR A 15 10.34 -7.81 -9.84
CA TYR A 15 10.93 -8.53 -8.72
C TYR A 15 10.12 -9.77 -8.31
N GLY A 16 8.90 -9.95 -8.81
CA GLY A 16 8.00 -11.04 -8.41
C GLY A 16 7.44 -10.89 -7.00
N ILE A 17 7.87 -9.88 -6.24
CA ILE A 17 7.39 -9.59 -4.89
C ILE A 17 7.42 -8.09 -4.62
N VAL A 18 6.44 -7.61 -3.89
CA VAL A 18 6.33 -6.25 -3.35
C VAL A 18 6.08 -6.37 -1.85
N THR A 19 6.82 -5.63 -1.04
CA THR A 19 6.65 -5.60 0.42
C THR A 19 6.60 -4.16 0.92
N GLY A 20 5.76 -3.91 1.93
CA GLY A 20 5.68 -2.60 2.58
C GLY A 20 5.18 -1.47 1.68
N PHE A 21 4.50 -1.78 0.57
CA PHE A 21 4.04 -0.76 -0.36
C PHE A 21 2.83 -0.02 0.22
N GLU A 22 3.01 1.25 0.57
CA GLU A 22 1.94 2.06 1.16
C GLU A 22 1.25 2.92 0.11
N ALA A 23 -0.08 2.84 0.09
CA ALA A 23 -0.91 3.61 -0.84
C ALA A 23 -2.25 3.99 -0.22
N ARG A 24 -2.92 4.98 -0.84
CA ARG A 24 -4.32 5.31 -0.53
C ARG A 24 -5.27 4.60 -1.48
N LEU A 25 -6.15 3.78 -0.93
CA LEU A 25 -7.23 3.11 -1.65
C LEU A 25 -8.59 3.66 -1.19
N LYS A 26 -9.66 3.23 -1.87
CA LYS A 26 -11.05 3.55 -1.50
C LYS A 26 -11.74 2.30 -0.97
N ARG A 27 -12.46 2.43 0.14
CA ARG A 27 -13.38 1.40 0.64
C ARG A 27 -14.59 1.27 -0.30
N LYS A 28 -15.42 0.26 -0.06
CA LYS A 28 -16.66 0.04 -0.82
C LYS A 28 -17.62 1.24 -0.75
N ASP A 29 -17.64 1.96 0.37
CA ASP A 29 -18.44 3.19 0.57
C ASP A 29 -17.82 4.44 -0.07
N GLY A 30 -16.63 4.32 -0.69
CA GLY A 30 -15.91 5.42 -1.33
C GLY A 30 -14.95 6.18 -0.41
N SER A 31 -14.97 5.94 0.90
CA SER A 31 -14.05 6.59 1.85
C SER A 31 -12.59 6.20 1.57
N PRO A 32 -11.65 7.15 1.59
CA PRO A 32 -10.22 6.85 1.42
C PRO A 32 -9.65 6.20 2.69
N PHE A 33 -8.73 5.27 2.52
CA PHE A 33 -7.99 4.67 3.63
C PHE A 33 -6.55 4.35 3.21
N TRP A 34 -5.63 4.32 4.17
CA TRP A 34 -4.24 3.92 3.92
C TRP A 34 -4.08 2.41 4.09
N VAL A 35 -3.36 1.81 3.16
CA VAL A 35 -3.05 0.38 3.18
C VAL A 35 -1.56 0.16 2.99
N SER A 36 -1.01 -0.83 3.69
CA SER A 36 0.29 -1.43 3.37
C SER A 36 0.04 -2.75 2.65
N ILE A 37 0.68 -2.92 1.49
CA ILE A 37 0.45 -4.05 0.58
C ILE A 37 1.70 -4.91 0.55
N ILE A 38 1.49 -6.21 0.71
CA ILE A 38 2.45 -7.25 0.36
C ILE A 38 1.84 -8.06 -0.78
N SER A 39 2.57 -8.25 -1.86
CA SER A 39 2.11 -9.03 -3.01
C SER A 39 3.24 -9.91 -3.52
N ALA A 40 2.94 -11.17 -3.78
CA ALA A 40 3.88 -12.12 -4.36
C ALA A 40 3.25 -12.79 -5.58
N ALA A 41 3.98 -12.77 -6.68
CA ALA A 41 3.69 -13.52 -7.88
C ALA A 41 4.24 -14.94 -7.77
N ARG A 42 3.41 -15.93 -8.04
CA ARG A 42 3.81 -17.33 -8.10
C ARG A 42 3.31 -17.98 -9.38
N LEU A 43 4.10 -18.89 -9.92
CA LEU A 43 3.64 -19.82 -10.95
C LEU A 43 3.07 -21.05 -10.24
N GLY A 44 1.75 -21.19 -10.28
CA GLY A 44 1.00 -22.34 -9.78
C GLY A 44 1.07 -23.52 -10.76
N ALA A 45 0.04 -24.38 -10.73
CA ALA A 45 -0.08 -25.57 -11.60
C ALA A 45 -0.38 -25.21 -13.07
N GLY A 46 0.45 -24.36 -13.67
CA GLY A 46 0.30 -23.83 -15.04
C GLY A 46 -0.17 -22.38 -15.10
N ASP A 47 -0.70 -21.83 -14.01
CA ASP A 47 -1.27 -20.47 -13.97
C ASP A 47 -0.44 -19.48 -13.15
N PHE A 48 -0.50 -18.22 -13.54
CA PHE A 48 0.08 -17.11 -12.78
C PHE A 48 -0.89 -16.68 -11.68
N GLU A 49 -0.45 -16.74 -10.42
CA GLU A 49 -1.25 -16.40 -9.27
C GLU A 49 -0.59 -15.28 -8.46
N LEU A 50 -1.41 -14.37 -7.93
CA LEU A 50 -0.97 -13.33 -7.00
C LEU A 50 -1.52 -13.60 -5.61
N VAL A 51 -0.63 -13.69 -4.63
CA VAL A 51 -1.01 -13.73 -3.21
C VAL A 51 -0.82 -12.32 -2.66
N ASN A 52 -1.91 -11.72 -2.15
CA ASN A 52 -1.91 -10.34 -1.67
C ASN A 52 -2.34 -10.27 -0.20
N PHE A 53 -1.59 -9.52 0.60
CA PHE A 53 -1.96 -9.13 1.95
C PHE A 53 -2.13 -7.61 2.00
N PHE A 54 -3.20 -7.18 2.64
CA PHE A 54 -3.56 -5.77 2.82
C PHE A 54 -3.70 -5.49 4.31
N ALA A 55 -2.83 -4.64 4.85
CA ALA A 55 -2.94 -4.15 6.21
C ALA A 55 -3.49 -2.73 6.19
N ASP A 56 -4.63 -2.49 6.83
CA ASP A 56 -5.14 -1.13 7.04
C ASP A 56 -4.23 -0.40 8.04
N ILE A 57 -3.58 0.65 7.57
CA ILE A 57 -2.63 1.46 8.35
C ILE A 57 -3.13 2.89 8.54
N THR A 58 -4.43 3.13 8.35
CA THR A 58 -5.03 4.48 8.45
C THR A 58 -4.74 5.13 9.79
N ARG A 59 -4.95 4.40 10.90
CA ARG A 59 -4.65 4.90 12.25
C ARG A 59 -3.19 5.29 12.41
N ARG A 60 -2.27 4.45 11.94
CA ARG A 60 -0.82 4.70 12.04
C ARG A 60 -0.45 5.99 11.29
N LYS A 61 -1.01 6.18 10.09
CA LYS A 61 -0.80 7.39 9.27
C LYS A 61 -1.40 8.65 9.89
N GLU A 62 -2.56 8.55 10.52
CA GLU A 62 -3.15 9.69 11.24
C GLU A 62 -2.30 10.11 12.45
N GLU A 63 -1.72 9.15 13.17
CA GLU A 63 -0.80 9.40 14.28
C GLU A 63 0.52 10.02 13.78
N GLU A 64 1.08 9.54 12.67
CA GLU A 64 2.26 10.13 12.00
C GLU A 64 2.02 11.62 11.65
N ILE A 65 0.90 11.92 10.97
CA ILE A 65 0.56 13.29 10.54
C ILE A 65 0.36 14.23 11.75
N LYS A 66 -0.35 13.76 12.79
CA LYS A 66 -0.56 14.56 14.01
C LYS A 66 0.77 14.84 14.72
N GLY A 67 1.64 13.84 14.80
CA GLY A 67 2.97 13.99 15.39
C GLY A 67 3.87 14.94 14.59
N GLU A 68 3.78 14.96 13.26
CA GLU A 68 4.50 15.90 12.40
C GLU A 68 4.00 17.34 12.56
N ALA A 69 2.68 17.55 12.57
CA ALA A 69 2.09 18.87 12.78
C ALA A 69 2.51 19.47 14.14
N GLY A 70 2.45 18.66 15.21
CA GLY A 70 2.85 19.09 16.54
C GLY A 70 4.34 19.46 16.67
N LYS A 71 5.22 18.97 15.78
CA LYS A 71 6.64 19.35 15.75
C LYS A 71 6.89 20.70 15.04
N LEU A 72 6.01 21.09 14.13
CA LEU A 72 6.13 22.35 13.38
C LEU A 72 5.58 23.55 14.18
N GLU A 73 4.72 23.34 15.16
CA GLU A 73 4.14 24.41 16.00
C GLU A 73 5.00 24.80 17.21
N VAL A 74 6.05 24.02 17.52
CA VAL A 74 6.96 24.23 18.68
C VAL A 74 8.35 24.74 18.29
N GLY A 75 8.54 25.20 17.05
CA GLY A 75 9.78 25.83 16.57
C GLY A 75 9.55 27.25 16.09
#